data_AF-B9TQL7-F1
#
_entry.id   AF-B9TQL7-F1
#
_cell.length_a   1.000
_cell.length_b   1.000
_cell.length_c   1.000
_cell.angle_alpha   90.00
_cell.angle_beta   90.00
_cell.angle_gamma   90.00
#
_symmetry.space_group_name_H-M   'P 1'
#
loop_
_entity.id
_entity.type
_entity.pdbx_description
1 polymer ?
#
loop_
_entity_poly.entity_id
_entity_poly.type
_entity_poly.pdbx_seq_one_letter_code
_entity_poly.pdbx_strand_id
1 'polypeptide(L)' 'MARERLQILLAHERASIGSDLVSVLREEILAVIAKHVQVDRDKVQVKMDRDKDVSMLEIDVEIPRDAALQAA' A
#
# COMPACT_ATOMS: atom_id res chain seq x y z
N MET A 1 -14.96 4.10 19.21
CA MET A 1 -14.10 4.87 18.31
C MET A 1 -14.13 4.21 16.95
N ALA A 2 -14.73 4.82 15.92
CA ALA A 2 -14.68 4.28 14.56
C ALA A 2 -13.31 4.61 13.94
N ARG A 3 -12.64 3.62 13.36
CA ARG A 3 -11.36 3.77 12.67
C ARG A 3 -11.62 3.66 11.17
N GLU A 4 -10.96 4.49 10.37
CA GLU A 4 -11.02 4.36 8.92
C GLU A 4 -9.97 3.34 8.47
N ARG A 5 -10.20 2.69 7.34
CA ARG A 5 -9.30 1.65 6.82
C ARG A 5 -9.14 1.83 5.32
N LEU A 6 -7.89 1.90 4.88
CA LEU A 6 -7.50 1.94 3.49
C LEU A 6 -6.93 0.58 3.11
N GLN A 7 -7.54 -0.08 2.13
CA GLN A 7 -7.06 -1.34 1.57
C GLN A 7 -6.75 -1.16 0.08
N ILE A 8 -5.57 -1.59 -0.35
CA ILE A 8 -5.13 -1.58 -1.74
C ILE A 8 -4.73 -3.00 -2.12
N LEU A 9 -5.30 -3.50 -3.21
CA LEU A 9 -4.97 -4.78 -3.83
C LEU A 9 -4.49 -4.51 -5.24
N LEU A 10 -3.27 -4.95 -5.53
CA LEU A 10 -2.64 -4.79 -6.83
C LEU A 10 -2.17 -6.15 -7.33
N ALA A 11 -2.59 -6.52 -8.53
CA ALA A 11 -2.14 -7.72 -9.23
C ALA A 11 -1.48 -7.29 -10.54
N HIS A 12 -0.26 -7.76 -10.77
CA HIS A 12 0.52 -7.43 -11.95
C HIS A 12 1.00 -8.70 -12.65
N GLU A 13 0.57 -8.87 -13.90
CA GLU A 13 1.07 -9.90 -14.80
C GLU A 13 2.46 -9.49 -15.33
N ARG A 14 3.48 -10.32 -15.10
CA ARG A 14 4.83 -10.06 -15.59
C ARG A 14 4.92 -10.43 -17.07
N ALA A 15 4.87 -9.40 -17.92
CA ALA A 15 5.11 -9.55 -19.35
C ALA A 15 6.61 -9.70 -19.70
N SER A 16 7.53 -9.37 -18.79
CA SER A 16 8.97 -9.43 -19.04
C SER A 16 9.82 -9.60 -17.78
N ILE A 17 10.99 -10.23 -17.96
CA ILE A 17 12.02 -10.40 -16.93
C ILE A 17 12.81 -9.10 -16.86
N GLY A 18 12.58 -8.24 -15.86
CA GLY A 18 13.46 -7.08 -15.71
C GLY A 18 13.08 -5.99 -14.71
N SER A 19 11.84 -5.91 -14.25
CA SER A 19 11.45 -4.90 -13.26
C SER A 19 10.55 -5.51 -12.20
N ASP A 20 10.96 -5.39 -10.93
CA ASP A 20 10.10 -5.67 -9.80
C ASP A 20 9.18 -4.47 -9.56
N LEU A 21 8.33 -4.19 -10.56
CA LEU A 21 7.42 -3.05 -10.59
C LEU A 21 6.56 -3.01 -9.32
N VAL A 22 6.12 -4.18 -8.84
CA VAL A 22 5.31 -4.29 -7.62
C VAL A 22 6.09 -3.82 -6.38
N SER A 23 7.38 -4.10 -6.30
CA SER A 23 8.20 -3.56 -5.20
C SER A 23 8.41 -2.05 -5.32
N VAL A 24 8.55 -1.51 -6.53
CA VAL A 24 8.63 -0.05 -6.74
C VAL A 24 7.32 0.62 -6.30
N LEU A 25 6.18 0.11 -6.78
CA LEU A 25 4.86 0.62 -6.45
C LEU A 25 4.56 0.53 -4.96
N ARG A 26 5.02 -0.52 -4.27
CA ARG A 26 4.91 -0.62 -2.81
C ARG A 26 5.53 0.61 -2.12
N GLU A 27 6.77 0.94 -2.44
CA GLU A 27 7.46 2.07 -1.80
C GLU A 27 6.78 3.40 -2.14
N GLU A 28 6.40 3.61 -3.40
CA GLU A 28 5.73 4.84 -3.83
C GLU A 28 4.35 5.02 -3.18
N ILE A 29 3.54 3.96 -3.13
CA ILE A 29 2.21 3.99 -2.52
C ILE A 29 2.33 4.29 -1.02
N LEU A 30 3.24 3.61 -0.31
CA LEU A 30 3.47 3.87 1.12
C LEU A 30 3.92 5.31 1.36
N ALA A 31 4.82 5.83 0.51
CA ALA A 31 5.28 7.22 0.60
C ALA A 31 4.15 8.22 0.36
N VAL A 32 3.24 7.96 -0.60
CA VAL A 32 2.08 8.82 -0.87
C VAL A 32 1.08 8.77 0.29
N ILE A 33 0.75 7.58 0.80
CA ILE A 33 -0.16 7.43 1.95
C ILE A 33 0.38 8.23 3.14
N ALA A 34 1.67 8.09 3.45
CA ALA A 34 2.32 8.81 4.55
C ALA A 34 2.34 10.34 4.38
N LYS A 35 2.20 10.87 3.15
CA LYS A 35 2.09 12.31 2.90
C LYS A 35 0.70 12.86 3.22
N HIS A 36 -0.35 12.04 3.08
CA HIS A 36 -1.74 12.49 3.18
C HIS A 36 -2.43 12.04 4.47
N VAL A 37 -1.85 11.07 5.17
CA VAL A 37 -2.44 10.46 6.35
C VAL A 37 -1.37 10.27 7.41
N GLN A 38 -1.67 10.64 8.66
CA GLN A 38 -0.84 10.18 9.78
C GLN A 38 -1.05 8.68 9.97
N VAL A 39 -0.05 7.92 9.57
CA VAL A 39 -0.02 6.47 9.67
C VAL A 39 0.86 6.07 10.83
N ASP A 40 0.31 5.24 11.72
CA ASP A 40 1.13 4.50 12.68
C ASP A 40 1.75 3.31 11.94
N ARG A 41 3.08 3.17 11.98
CA ARG A 41 3.80 2.09 11.30
C ARG A 41 3.34 0.71 11.79
N ASP A 42 2.95 0.61 13.06
CA ASP A 42 2.46 -0.63 13.66
C ASP A 42 1.04 -1.00 13.16
N LYS A 43 0.41 -0.08 12.41
CA LYS A 43 -0.92 -0.20 11.83
C LYS A 43 -0.92 -0.33 10.31
N VAL A 44 0.26 -0.53 9.72
CA VAL A 44 0.42 -0.81 8.29
C VAL A 44 0.79 -2.28 8.12
N GLN A 45 -0.05 -3.01 7.39
CA GLN A 45 0.25 -4.38 6.96
C GLN A 45 0.51 -4.36 5.46
N VAL A 46 1.61 -4.97 5.06
CA VAL A 46 1.95 -5.15 3.65
C VAL A 46 2.21 -6.63 3.41
N LYS A 47 1.49 -7.20 2.45
CA LYS A 47 1.74 -8.55 1.96
C LYS A 47 2.08 -8.48 0.49
N MET A 48 3.06 -9.27 0.10
CA MET A 48 3.44 -9.40 -1.28
C MET A 48 3.58 -10.88 -1.59
N ASP A 49 2.87 -11.31 -2.62
CA ASP A 49 2.96 -12.67 -3.15
C ASP A 49 3.54 -12.60 -4.55
N ARG A 50 4.47 -13.49 -4.86
CA ARG A 50 5.12 -13.57 -6.16
C ARG A 50 4.97 -15.00 -6.65
N ASP A 51 4.04 -15.20 -7.56
CA ASP A 51 3.95 -16.44 -8.34
C ASP A 51 4.90 -16.37 -9.54
N LYS A 52 4.78 -17.24 -10.54
CA LYS A 52 5.59 -17.28 -11.78
C LYS A 52 5.20 -16.20 -12.77
N ASP A 53 3.90 -15.96 -12.91
CA ASP A 53 3.37 -15.04 -13.93
C ASP A 53 2.75 -13.79 -13.32
N VAL A 54 2.36 -13.85 -12.04
CA VAL A 54 1.65 -12.76 -11.35
C VAL A 54 2.38 -12.37 -10.07
N SER A 55 2.41 -11.07 -9.80
CA SER A 55 2.79 -10.52 -8.51
C SER A 55 1.58 -9.85 -7.89
N MET A 56 1.30 -10.16 -6.63
CA MET A 56 0.28 -9.48 -5.85
C MET A 56 0.90 -8.63 -4.75
N LEU A 57 0.29 -7.47 -4.51
CA LEU A 57 0.58 -6.58 -3.39
C LEU A 57 -0.74 -6.23 -2.71
N GLU A 58 -0.80 -6.51 -1.42
CA GLU A 58 -1.87 -6.09 -0.53
C GLU A 58 -1.28 -5.11 0.48
N ILE A 59 -1.83 -3.90 0.53
CA ILE A 59 -1.50 -2.89 1.55
C ILE A 59 -2.78 -2.61 2.33
N ASP A 60 -2.69 -2.71 3.64
CA ASP A 60 -3.77 -2.47 4.56
C ASP A 60 -3.30 -1.51 5.66
N VAL A 61 -4.01 -0.39 5.78
CA VAL A 61 -3.64 0.72 6.64
C VAL A 61 -4.83 1.10 7.50
N GLU A 62 -4.66 1.06 8.81
CA GLU A 62 -5.63 1.59 9.76
C GLU A 62 -5.37 3.09 10.00
N ILE A 63 -6.40 3.90 9.79
CA ILE A 63 -6.32 5.36 9.84
C ILE A 63 -7.12 5.87 11.06
N PRO A 64 -6.49 6.63 11.98
CA PRO A 64 -7.21 7.32 13.03
C PRO A 64 -8.21 8.32 12.43
N ARG A 65 -9.43 8.39 12.97
CA ARG A 65 -10.48 9.30 12.47
C ARG A 65 -10.06 10.78 12.48
N ASP A 66 -9.18 11.14 13.40
CA ASP A 66 -8.67 12.50 13.58
C ASP A 66 -7.38 12.77 12.76
N ALA A 67 -6.82 11.75 12.09
CA ALA A 67 -5.65 11.85 11.22
C ALA A 67 -5.99 12.22 9.78
N ALA A 68 -7.28 12.19 9.42
CA ALA A 68 -7.76 12.64 8.13
C ALA A 68 -7.80 14.17 8.13
N LEU A 69 -6.84 14.81 7.46
CA LEU A 69 -6.85 16.18 6.92
C LEU A 69 -5.40 16.62 6.73
N GLN A 70 -4.82 16.48 5.53
CA GLN A 70 -3.87 17.43 4.90
C GLN A 70 -3.74 17.10 3.40
N ALA A 71 -4.73 17.52 2.63
CA ALA A 71 -4.55 17.78 1.21
C ALA A 71 -5.38 19.04 0.89
N ALA A 72 -4.67 20.15 0.70
CA ALA A 72 -5.21 21.41 0.19
C ALA A 72 -5.17 21.41 -1.34
#